data_AF-A0A519VJB1-F1
#
_entry.id   AF-A0A519VJB1-F1
#
_cell.length_a   1.000
_cell.length_b   1.000
_cell.length_c   1.000
_cell.angle_alpha   90.00
_cell.angle_beta   90.00
_cell.angle_gamma   90.00
#
_symmetry.space_group_name_H-M   'P 1'
#
loop_
_entity.id
_entity.type
_entity.pdbx_description
1 polymer ?
#
loop_
_entity_poly.entity_id
_entity_poly.type
_entity_poly.pdbx_seq_one_letter_code
_entity_poly.pdbx_strand_id
1 'polypeptide(L)' 'MQTNNNNILADIESIGKIPAVANILEIVCNATGMGFSAVARVTSDKWVVCAVNDKI' A
#
# COMPACT_ATOMS: atom_id res chain seq x y z
N MET A 1 0.04 -5.41 29.76
CA MET A 1 1.00 -4.65 28.92
C MET A 1 0.73 -5.04 27.48
N GLN A 2 0.13 -4.16 26.67
CA GLN A 2 -0.19 -4.46 25.26
C GLN A 2 1.09 -4.45 24.44
N THR A 3 1.59 -5.62 24.08
CA THR A 3 2.64 -5.75 23.07
C THR A 3 1.97 -5.62 21.71
N ASN A 4 1.80 -4.40 21.20
CA ASN A 4 1.34 -4.18 19.83
C ASN A 4 2.42 -4.70 18.86
N ASN A 5 2.39 -5.99 18.58
CA ASN A 5 3.10 -6.61 17.47
C ASN A 5 2.47 -6.06 16.20
N ASN A 6 3.05 -4.95 15.73
CA ASN A 6 2.87 -4.29 14.45
C ASN A 6 3.14 -5.28 13.30
N ASN A 7 2.23 -6.23 13.10
CA ASN A 7 2.40 -7.31 12.14
C ASN A 7 2.23 -6.76 10.73
N ILE A 8 3.35 -6.42 10.10
CA ILE A 8 3.43 -5.94 8.72
C ILE A 8 2.65 -6.88 7.78
N LEU A 9 2.69 -8.19 8.01
CA LEU A 9 1.96 -9.16 7.21
C LEU A 9 0.44 -8.94 7.32
N ALA A 10 -0.07 -8.66 8.52
CA ALA A 10 -1.49 -8.37 8.71
C ALA A 10 -1.92 -7.07 8.01
N ASP A 11 -1.06 -6.06 7.96
CA ASP A 11 -1.33 -4.83 7.21
C ASP A 11 -1.38 -5.10 5.70
N ILE A 12 -0.41 -5.84 5.17
CA ILE A 12 -0.36 -6.24 3.75
C ILE A 12 -1.61 -7.06 3.39
N GLU A 13 -1.97 -8.05 4.21
CA GLU A 13 -3.17 -8.87 4.00
C GLU A 13 -4.45 -8.05 4.07
N SER A 14 -4.52 -7.07 4.97
CA SER A 14 -5.69 -6.20 5.11
C SER A 14 -5.87 -5.31 3.88
N ILE A 15 -4.78 -4.72 3.38
CA ILE A 15 -4.80 -3.91 2.16
C ILE A 15 -5.10 -4.79 0.93
N GLY A 16 -4.51 -5.98 0.84
CA GLY A 16 -4.75 -6.92 -0.26
C GLY A 16 -6.19 -7.43 -0.35
N LYS A 17 -6.95 -7.38 0.75
CA LYS A 17 -8.38 -7.75 0.79
C LYS A 17 -9.32 -6.64 0.29
N ILE A 18 -8.82 -5.45 -0.04
CA ILE A 18 -9.62 -4.32 -0.49
C ILE A 18 -9.53 -4.23 -2.03
N PRO A 19 -10.53 -4.72 -2.79
CA PRO A 19 -10.44 -4.74 -4.25
C PRO A 19 -10.27 -3.35 -4.88
N ALA A 20 -10.82 -2.31 -4.21
CA ALA A 20 -10.71 -0.93 -4.67
C ALA A 20 -9.27 -0.39 -4.69
N VAL A 21 -8.34 -0.96 -3.92
CA VAL A 21 -6.94 -0.52 -3.88
C VAL A 21 -6.28 -0.65 -5.26
N ALA A 22 -6.52 -1.76 -5.96
CA ALA A 22 -5.98 -1.96 -7.31
C ALA A 22 -6.47 -0.87 -8.28
N ASN A 23 -7.77 -0.59 -8.27
CA ASN A 23 -8.37 0.45 -9.12
C ASN A 23 -7.85 1.85 -8.80
N ILE A 24 -7.69 2.18 -7.51
CA ILE A 24 -7.16 3.48 -7.08
C ILE A 24 -5.73 3.67 -7.59
N LEU A 25 -4.87 2.66 -7.41
CA LEU A 25 -3.49 2.71 -7.89
C LEU A 25 -3.42 2.85 -9.41
N GLU A 26 -4.29 2.17 -10.15
CA GLU A 26 -4.40 2.36 -11.60
C GLU A 26 -4.81 3.79 -11.98
N ILE A 27 -5.83 4.33 -11.31
CA ILE A 27 -6.30 5.70 -11.54
C ILE A 27 -5.19 6.70 -11.21
N VAL A 28 -4.44 6.51 -10.13
CA VAL A 28 -3.32 7.39 -9.77
C VAL A 28 -2.27 7.41 -10.87
N CYS A 29 -1.86 6.24 -11.38
CA CYS A 29 -0.92 6.18 -12.51
C CYS A 29 -1.47 6.95 -13.73
N ASN A 30 -2.73 6.71 -14.09
CA ASN A 30 -3.35 7.33 -15.27
C ASN A 30 -3.54 8.84 -15.10
N ALA A 31 -3.95 9.30 -13.92
CA ALA A 31 -4.25 10.71 -13.65
C ALA A 31 -2.99 11.57 -13.51
N THR A 32 -1.89 10.99 -13.01
CA THR A 32 -0.62 11.69 -12.82
C THR A 32 0.32 11.54 -14.03
N GLY A 33 0.05 10.57 -14.91
CA GLY A 33 0.98 10.16 -15.96
C GLY A 33 2.21 9.42 -15.42
N MET A 34 2.26 9.11 -14.12
CA MET A 34 3.36 8.36 -13.51
C MET A 34 3.17 6.86 -13.73
N GLY A 35 4.26 6.16 -14.04
CA GLY A 35 4.26 4.71 -14.23
C GLY A 35 4.12 3.89 -12.95
N PHE A 36 4.30 4.51 -11.78
CA PHE A 36 4.38 3.82 -10.51
C PHE A 36 3.46 4.47 -9.47
N SER A 37 2.71 3.65 -8.74
CA SER A 37 1.94 4.06 -7.56
C SER A 37 1.96 2.97 -6.49
N ALA A 38 1.87 3.37 -5.22
CA ALA A 38 1.91 2.45 -4.10
C ALA A 38 1.04 2.90 -2.93
N VAL A 39 0.49 1.94 -2.20
CA VAL A 39 -0.04 2.14 -0.85
C VAL A 39 1.06 1.76 0.13
N ALA A 40 1.43 2.69 1.01
CA ALA A 40 2.43 2.45 2.03
C ALA A 40 1.84 2.59 3.43
N ARG A 41 2.18 1.65 4.32
CA ARG A 41 2.08 1.84 5.75
C ARG A 41 3.23 2.72 6.21
N VAL A 42 2.91 3.86 6.81
CA VAL A 42 3.88 4.82 7.30
C VAL A 42 3.84 4.85 8.83
N THR A 43 4.97 4.60 9.46
CA THR A 43 5.20 4.84 10.89
C THR A 43 6.31 5.86 11.06
N SER A 44 6.50 6.34 12.29
CA SER A 44 7.51 7.37 12.59
C SER A 44 8.94 6.96 12.22
N ASP A 45 9.22 5.66 12.20
CA ASP A 45 10.53 5.05 11.98
C ASP A 45 10.72 4.42 10.59
N LYS A 46 9.64 4.05 9.88
CA LYS A 46 9.73 3.29 8.64
C LYS A 46 8.51 3.44 7.73
N TRP A 47 8.74 3.17 6.45
CA TRP A 47 7.72 3.09 5.42
C TRP A 47 7.75 1.69 4.83
N VAL A 48 6.59 1.06 4.74
CA VAL A 48 6.45 -0.29 4.18
C VAL A 48 5.39 -0.27 3.10
N VAL A 49 5.74 -0.66 1.89
CA VAL A 49 4.78 -0.78 0.78
C VAL A 49 3.91 -2.01 1.00
N CYS A 50 2.60 -1.80 0.97
CA CYS A 50 1.59 -2.85 1.16
C CYS A 50 0.95 -3.30 -0.17
N ALA A 51 0.89 -2.41 -1.15
CA ALA A 51 0.42 -2.71 -2.50
C ALA A 51 1.12 -1.77 -3.49
N VAL A 52 1.36 -2.26 -4.70
CA VAL A 52 2.02 -1.52 -5.77
C VAL A 52 1.30 -1.75 -7.09
N ASN A 53 1.26 -0.72 -7.92
CA ASN A 53 0.93 -0.81 -9.32
C ASN A 53 2.08 -0.17 -10.10
N ASP A 54 2.77 -0.99 -10.87
CA ASP A 54 3.96 -0.61 -11.62
C ASP A 54 3.75 -0.91 -13.11
N LYS A 55 3.96 0.11 -13.94
CA LYS A 55 3.77 0.10 -15.40
C LYS A 55 5.05 0.46 -16.15
N ILE A 56 6.20 0.57 -15.48
CA ILE A 56 7.51 0.92 -16.06
C ILE A 56 8.52 -0.21 -15.99
#